data_AF-A0A7R9JUS1-F1
#
_entry.id   AF-A0A7R9JUS1-F1
#
_cell.length_a   1.000
_cell.length_b   1.000
_cell.length_c   1.000
_cell.angle_alpha   90.00
_cell.angle_beta   90.00
_cell.angle_gamma   90.00
#
_symmetry.space_group_name_H-M   'P 1'
#
loop_
_entity.id
_entity.type
_entity.pdbx_description
1 polymer ?
#
loop_
_entity_poly.entity_id
_entity_poly.type
_entity_poly.pdbx_seq_one_letter_code
_entity_poly.pdbx_strand_id
1 'polypeptide(L)'
;MSFAPSNDISLSDQLLAIELQLSTQMKALRYNQHVAYIYDPVEYAYNLHSQFTRKFCQSAKKILFLGMNPGPWGMSQTGVPFGEVKVVRDWMRLSGEVGHPIKEHPSRPVLGLACHRSEISGRKFWGLFQELCKEPQHFFRHAFVYNYCPLAFLSSSGKNITPAEFKQYQPDG
;
A
#
# COMPACT_ATOMS: atom_id res chain seq x y z
N MET A 1 -31.13 32.04 -8.99
CA MET A 1 -30.92 30.60 -8.77
C MET A 1 -29.44 30.39 -8.59
N SER A 2 -28.99 30.15 -7.36
CA SER A 2 -27.59 29.88 -7.04
C SER A 2 -27.37 28.37 -7.19
N PHE A 3 -26.57 27.96 -8.16
CA PHE A 3 -26.03 26.60 -8.18
C PHE A 3 -24.87 26.56 -7.19
N ALA A 4 -25.12 25.96 -6.01
CA ALA A 4 -24.02 25.54 -5.15
C ALA A 4 -23.29 24.38 -5.84
N PRO A 5 -21.95 24.41 -5.99
CA PRO A 5 -21.23 23.24 -6.45
C PRO A 5 -21.34 22.16 -5.38
N SER A 6 -21.93 21.01 -5.74
CA SER A 6 -21.93 19.82 -4.89
C SER A 6 -20.50 19.28 -4.83
N ASN A 7 -19.73 19.75 -3.86
CA ASN A 7 -18.33 19.40 -3.63
C ASN A 7 -18.19 18.12 -2.79
N ASP A 8 -19.04 17.11 -3.00
CA ASP A 8 -18.96 15.85 -2.27
C ASP A 8 -17.87 14.97 -2.88
N ILE A 9 -16.64 15.14 -2.38
CA ILE A 9 -15.51 14.28 -2.70
C ILE A 9 -15.85 12.85 -2.29
N SER A 10 -15.66 11.86 -3.17
CA SER A 10 -15.97 10.47 -2.86
C SER A 10 -15.17 9.96 -1.66
N LEU A 11 -15.70 8.99 -0.89
CA LEU A 11 -14.98 8.39 0.24
C LEU A 11 -13.60 7.87 -0.16
N SER A 12 -13.48 7.27 -1.35
CA SER A 12 -12.20 6.79 -1.87
C SER A 12 -11.22 7.93 -2.16
N ASP A 13 -11.69 9.06 -2.71
CA ASP A 13 -10.81 10.21 -2.98
C ASP A 13 -10.41 10.93 -1.68
N GLN A 14 -11.29 10.97 -0.68
CA GLN A 14 -10.94 11.46 0.66
C GLN A 14 -9.85 10.59 1.30
N LEU A 15 -9.97 9.26 1.23
CA LEU A 15 -8.95 8.34 1.73
C LEU A 15 -7.61 8.53 1.01
N LEU A 16 -7.62 8.60 -0.33
CA LEU A 16 -6.41 8.84 -1.12
C LEU A 16 -5.73 10.17 -0.76
N ALA A 17 -6.51 11.23 -0.50
CA ALA A 17 -5.96 12.51 -0.06
C ALA A 17 -5.28 12.41 1.32
N ILE A 18 -5.90 11.69 2.26
CA ILE A 18 -5.33 11.43 3.59
C ILE A 18 -4.04 10.60 3.47
N GLU A 19 -4.02 9.58 2.62
CA GLU A 19 -2.85 8.72 2.39
C GLU A 19 -1.67 9.52 1.81
N LEU A 20 -1.91 10.39 0.82
CA LEU A 20 -0.89 11.26 0.24
C LEU A 20 -0.37 12.30 1.24
N GLN A 21 -1.26 12.86 2.07
CA GLN A 21 -0.86 13.77 3.15
C GLN A 21 0.03 13.06 4.17
N LEU A 22 -0.36 11.86 4.61
CA LEU A 22 0.43 11.05 5.54
C LEU A 22 1.80 10.69 4.94
N SER A 23 1.84 10.24 3.68
CA SER A 23 3.08 9.97 2.95
C SER A 23 4.01 11.19 2.96
N THR A 24 3.47 12.37 2.63
CA THR A 24 4.23 13.63 2.61
C THR A 24 4.81 13.96 3.98
N GLN A 25 4.00 13.84 5.04
CA GLN A 25 4.44 14.09 6.41
C GLN A 25 5.52 13.09 6.86
N MET A 26 5.36 11.81 6.53
CA MET A 26 6.32 10.77 6.92
C MET A 26 7.66 10.92 6.19
N LYS A 27 7.66 11.22 4.89
CA LYS A 27 8.90 11.47 4.14
C LYS A 27 9.70 12.69 4.63
N ALA A 28 9.05 13.63 5.31
CA ALA A 28 9.70 14.78 5.93
C ALA A 28 10.41 14.43 7.26
N LEU A 29 10.17 13.24 7.83
CA LEU A 29 10.81 12.80 9.06
C LEU A 29 12.27 12.40 8.82
N ARG A 30 13.08 12.55 9.87
CA ARG A 30 14.44 12.00 9.91
C ARG A 30 14.41 10.58 10.45
N TYR A 31 14.83 9.63 9.62
CA TYR A 31 15.00 8.24 10.02
C TYR A 31 16.43 8.00 10.50
N ASN A 32 16.61 6.99 11.35
CA ASN A 32 17.93 6.64 11.87
C ASN A 32 18.87 6.14 10.74
N GLN A 33 20.16 6.07 11.05
CA GLN A 33 21.22 5.67 10.11
C GLN A 33 21.06 4.26 9.51
N HIS A 34 20.19 3.41 10.07
CA HIS A 34 19.96 2.07 9.55
C HIS A 34 19.01 2.08 8.35
N VAL A 35 18.22 3.13 8.14
CA VAL A 35 17.37 3.29 6.96
C VAL A 35 18.19 3.90 5.82
N ALA A 36 18.48 3.10 4.80
CA ALA A 36 19.27 3.54 3.64
C ALA A 36 18.42 3.81 2.38
N TYR A 37 17.21 3.23 2.33
CA TYR A 37 16.23 3.42 1.26
C TYR A 37 14.81 3.49 1.84
N ILE A 38 13.98 4.34 1.25
CA ILE A 38 12.57 4.54 1.62
C ILE A 38 11.75 4.42 0.35
N TYR A 39 10.80 3.49 0.35
CA TYR A 39 9.89 3.26 -0.76
C TYR A 39 8.50 3.72 -0.36
N ASP A 40 7.89 4.54 -1.21
CA ASP A 40 6.54 5.06 -1.04
C ASP A 40 5.61 4.59 -2.17
N PRO A 41 5.03 3.37 -2.06
CA PRO A 41 4.12 2.85 -3.08
C PRO A 41 2.83 3.64 -3.23
N VAL A 42 2.44 4.46 -2.24
CA VAL A 42 1.26 5.35 -2.40
C VAL A 42 1.54 6.40 -3.47
N GLU A 43 2.80 6.79 -3.66
CA GLU A 43 3.21 7.74 -4.70
C GLU A 43 3.59 7.05 -6.02
N TYR A 44 4.63 6.21 -6.05
CA TYR A 44 5.11 5.67 -7.32
C TYR A 44 4.17 4.62 -7.93
N ALA A 45 3.31 3.98 -7.13
CA ALA A 45 2.29 3.05 -7.60
C ALA A 45 0.87 3.66 -7.51
N TYR A 46 0.76 4.99 -7.44
CA TYR A 46 -0.51 5.71 -7.25
C TYR A 46 -1.58 5.31 -8.29
N ASN A 47 -1.18 5.03 -9.53
CA ASN A 47 -2.12 4.61 -10.57
C ASN A 47 -2.88 3.33 -10.18
N LEU A 48 -2.18 2.28 -9.72
CA LEU A 48 -2.82 1.05 -9.25
C LEU A 48 -3.49 1.22 -7.89
N HIS A 49 -2.83 1.93 -6.97
CA HIS A 49 -3.35 2.16 -5.62
C HIS A 49 -4.68 2.91 -5.65
N SER A 50 -4.79 3.99 -6.44
CA SER A 50 -6.02 4.74 -6.60
C SER A 50 -7.13 3.94 -7.29
N GLN A 51 -6.80 3.07 -8.26
CA GLN A 51 -7.77 2.14 -8.84
C GLN A 51 -8.30 1.16 -7.80
N PHE A 52 -7.43 0.57 -6.97
CA PHE A 52 -7.83 -0.30 -5.87
C PHE A 52 -8.78 0.42 -4.91
N THR A 53 -8.39 1.61 -4.44
CA THR A 53 -9.19 2.37 -3.47
C THR A 53 -10.53 2.83 -4.06
N ARG A 54 -10.56 3.34 -5.29
CA ARG A 54 -11.81 3.75 -5.96
C ARG A 54 -12.72 2.58 -6.33
N LYS A 55 -12.16 1.42 -6.63
CA LYS A 55 -12.94 0.22 -6.96
C LYS A 55 -13.57 -0.42 -5.72
N PHE A 56 -12.86 -0.41 -4.59
CA PHE A 56 -13.24 -1.21 -3.43
C PHE A 56 -13.61 -0.42 -2.16
N CYS A 57 -13.29 0.88 -2.08
CA CYS A 57 -13.64 1.77 -0.97
C CYS A 57 -14.74 2.79 -1.31
N GLN A 58 -15.79 2.33 -2.00
CA GLN A 58 -16.90 3.19 -2.45
C GLN A 58 -17.92 3.53 -1.34
N SER A 59 -17.80 2.89 -0.18
CA SER A 59 -18.74 3.00 0.93
C SER A 59 -18.06 2.66 2.26
N ALA A 60 -18.65 3.11 3.36
CA ALA A 60 -18.17 2.80 4.71
C ALA A 60 -18.09 1.29 4.93
N LYS A 61 -17.07 0.86 5.66
CA LYS A 61 -16.73 -0.56 5.88
C LYS A 61 -16.95 -0.92 7.34
N LYS A 62 -17.46 -2.13 7.56
CA LYS A 62 -17.69 -2.67 8.91
C LYS A 62 -16.40 -3.23 9.51
N ILE A 63 -15.50 -3.69 8.66
CA ILE A 63 -14.27 -4.38 9.04
C ILE A 63 -13.10 -3.70 8.33
N LEU A 64 -12.07 -3.35 9.10
CA LEU A 64 -10.79 -2.89 8.57
C LEU A 64 -9.71 -3.90 8.96
N PHE A 65 -9.12 -4.56 7.97
CA PHE A 65 -7.90 -5.33 8.17
C PHE A 65 -6.70 -4.40 8.06
N LEU A 66 -5.85 -4.41 9.08
CA LEU A 66 -4.72 -3.51 9.18
C LEU A 66 -3.40 -4.29 9.14
N GLY A 67 -2.66 -4.14 8.04
CA GLY A 67 -1.27 -4.58 7.95
C GLY A 67 -0.31 -3.54 8.55
N MET A 68 0.96 -3.92 8.71
CA MET A 68 1.96 -3.05 9.32
C MET A 68 2.52 -2.03 8.34
N ASN A 69 3.17 -2.52 7.27
CA ASN A 69 3.78 -1.71 6.22
C ASN A 69 4.00 -2.54 4.94
N PRO A 70 4.30 -1.91 3.78
CA PRO A 70 4.50 -2.61 2.52
C PRO A 70 5.57 -3.71 2.58
N GLY A 71 5.24 -4.90 2.07
CA GLY A 71 6.21 -5.92 1.73
C GLY A 71 6.94 -5.61 0.41
N PRO A 72 8.18 -6.11 0.22
CA PRO A 72 9.00 -5.78 -0.95
C PRO A 72 8.49 -6.39 -2.26
N TRP A 73 7.72 -7.48 -2.19
CA TRP A 73 7.24 -8.22 -3.37
C TRP A 73 5.72 -8.17 -3.55
N GLY A 74 5.00 -7.47 -2.67
CA GLY A 74 3.56 -7.24 -2.78
C GLY A 74 3.26 -5.77 -2.95
N MET A 75 2.90 -5.07 -1.86
CA MET A 75 2.48 -3.66 -1.95
C MET A 75 3.55 -2.74 -2.56
N SER A 76 4.85 -3.01 -2.34
CA SER A 76 5.92 -2.21 -2.99
C SER A 76 6.00 -2.42 -4.51
N GLN A 77 5.33 -3.43 -5.04
CA GLN A 77 5.27 -3.71 -6.48
C GLN A 77 3.92 -3.28 -7.07
N THR A 78 2.85 -3.23 -6.26
CA THR A 78 1.48 -3.13 -6.78
C THR A 78 0.68 -1.94 -6.23
N GLY A 79 1.16 -1.29 -5.17
CA GLY A 79 0.37 -0.27 -4.45
C GLY A 79 -0.80 -0.84 -3.64
N VAL A 80 -1.05 -2.15 -3.67
CA VAL A 80 -2.18 -2.78 -2.95
C VAL A 80 -1.68 -3.40 -1.64
N PRO A 81 -2.32 -3.17 -0.48
CA PRO A 81 -1.98 -3.85 0.77
C PRO A 81 -2.03 -5.37 0.60
N PHE A 82 -1.01 -6.08 1.13
CA PHE A 82 -0.83 -7.52 0.89
C PHE A 82 -0.84 -7.89 -0.61
N GLY A 83 -0.50 -6.96 -1.51
CA GLY A 83 -0.79 -7.02 -2.93
C GLY A 83 0.11 -7.93 -3.73
N GLU A 84 -0.04 -9.24 -3.56
CA GLU A 84 0.61 -10.23 -4.43
C GLU A 84 0.17 -10.04 -5.89
N VAL A 85 1.13 -10.03 -6.81
CA VAL A 85 0.94 -9.58 -8.20
C VAL A 85 -0.16 -10.36 -8.93
N LYS A 86 -0.20 -11.69 -8.81
CA LYS A 86 -1.22 -12.50 -9.50
C LYS A 86 -2.60 -12.24 -8.91
N VAL A 87 -2.71 -12.08 -7.60
CA VAL A 87 -3.99 -11.71 -6.98
C VAL A 87 -4.47 -10.35 -7.48
N VAL A 88 -3.60 -9.33 -7.46
CA VAL A 88 -3.94 -7.97 -7.89
C VAL A 88 -4.38 -7.95 -9.36
N ARG A 89 -3.65 -8.64 -10.23
CA ARG A 89 -3.94 -8.68 -11.67
C ARG A 89 -5.13 -9.59 -12.01
N ASP A 90 -5.13 -10.82 -11.51
CA ASP A 90 -6.04 -11.87 -11.99
C ASP A 90 -7.33 -11.94 -11.20
N TRP A 91 -7.30 -11.63 -9.90
CA TRP A 91 -8.50 -11.70 -9.05
C TRP A 91 -9.14 -10.32 -8.85
N MET A 92 -8.35 -9.32 -8.48
CA MET A 92 -8.85 -7.95 -8.32
C MET A 92 -9.05 -7.23 -9.66
N ARG A 93 -8.50 -7.77 -10.76
CA ARG A 93 -8.60 -7.20 -12.12
C ARG A 93 -8.16 -5.75 -12.14
N LEU A 94 -6.99 -5.48 -11.57
CA LEU A 94 -6.33 -4.19 -11.60
C LEU A 94 -5.15 -4.25 -12.59
N SER A 95 -4.94 -3.16 -13.32
CA SER A 95 -3.90 -3.03 -14.32
C SER A 95 -3.47 -1.57 -14.41
N GLY A 96 -2.20 -1.33 -14.68
CA GLY A 96 -1.69 0.03 -14.72
C GLY A 96 -0.17 0.05 -14.61
N GLU A 97 0.37 1.23 -14.81
CA GLU A 97 1.80 1.48 -14.68
C GLU A 97 2.18 1.67 -13.21
N VAL A 98 3.40 1.25 -12.90
CA VAL A 98 4.03 1.45 -11.60
C VAL A 98 5.37 2.12 -11.88
N GLY A 99 5.56 3.30 -11.32
CA GLY A 99 6.83 4.03 -11.38
C GLY A 99 7.87 3.45 -10.42
N HIS A 100 8.90 4.24 -10.15
CA HIS A 100 10.02 3.85 -9.30
C HIS A 100 10.19 4.79 -8.11
N PRO A 101 10.73 4.30 -6.98
CA PRO A 101 11.19 5.17 -5.91
C PRO A 101 12.39 6.01 -6.38
N ILE A 102 12.60 7.19 -5.78
CA ILE A 102 13.72 8.10 -6.11
C ILE A 102 15.08 7.39 -6.04
N LYS A 103 15.24 6.50 -5.06
CA LYS A 103 16.45 5.71 -4.85
C LYS A 103 16.06 4.25 -4.68
N GLU A 104 16.47 3.41 -5.63
CA GLU A 104 16.16 2.00 -5.64
C GLU A 104 17.35 1.16 -5.16
N HIS A 105 17.10 0.18 -4.29
CA HIS A 105 18.11 -0.78 -3.87
C HIS A 105 18.24 -1.88 -4.95
N PRO A 106 19.45 -2.23 -5.43
CA PRO A 106 19.63 -3.19 -6.52
C PRO A 106 19.00 -4.57 -6.31
N SER A 107 18.99 -5.07 -5.08
CA SER A 107 18.34 -6.35 -4.70
C SER A 107 16.82 -6.27 -4.46
N ARG A 108 16.23 -5.07 -4.56
CA ARG A 108 14.80 -4.78 -4.35
C ARG A 108 14.26 -3.88 -5.47
N PRO A 109 14.35 -4.30 -6.73
CA PRO A 109 13.82 -3.50 -7.83
C PRO A 109 12.29 -3.45 -7.78
N VAL A 110 11.72 -2.33 -8.22
CA VAL A 110 10.29 -2.21 -8.48
C VAL A 110 10.05 -2.57 -9.94
N LEU A 111 9.38 -3.71 -10.17
CA LEU A 111 9.06 -4.24 -11.50
C LEU A 111 7.56 -4.15 -11.81
N GLY A 112 6.78 -3.55 -10.90
CA GLY A 112 5.34 -3.44 -11.07
C GLY A 112 4.64 -4.80 -11.15
N LEU A 113 3.61 -4.87 -12.01
CA LEU A 113 2.90 -6.11 -12.32
C LEU A 113 3.72 -7.12 -13.14
N ALA A 114 4.93 -6.76 -13.59
CA ALA A 114 5.87 -7.70 -14.21
C ALA A 114 6.74 -8.46 -13.19
N CYS A 115 6.64 -8.13 -11.89
CA CYS A 115 7.38 -8.85 -10.85
C CYS A 115 6.96 -10.34 -10.80
N HIS A 116 7.93 -11.24 -10.99
CA HIS A 116 7.72 -12.69 -10.93
C HIS A 116 7.83 -13.27 -9.52
N ARG A 117 8.29 -12.49 -8.53
CA ARG A 117 8.41 -12.93 -7.14
C ARG A 117 7.04 -12.87 -6.48
N SER A 118 6.67 -13.94 -5.79
CA SER A 118 5.42 -13.99 -5.03
C SER A 118 5.65 -13.52 -3.59
N GLU A 119 4.81 -12.61 -3.11
CA GLU A 119 4.75 -12.26 -1.70
C GLU A 119 3.94 -13.30 -0.94
N ILE A 120 4.60 -14.09 -0.09
CA ILE A 120 3.96 -15.22 0.60
C ILE A 120 2.81 -14.74 1.51
N SER A 121 3.00 -13.63 2.22
CA SER A 121 1.98 -13.07 3.13
C SER A 121 0.74 -12.67 2.35
N GLY A 122 0.90 -11.91 1.28
CA GLY A 122 -0.19 -11.50 0.39
C GLY A 122 -0.90 -12.66 -0.27
N ARG A 123 -0.15 -13.65 -0.77
CA ARG A 123 -0.73 -14.87 -1.35
C ARG A 123 -1.61 -15.61 -0.34
N LYS A 124 -1.16 -15.74 0.91
CA LYS A 124 -1.93 -16.42 1.97
C LYS A 124 -3.17 -15.60 2.38
N PHE A 125 -2.99 -14.30 2.61
CA PHE A 125 -4.07 -13.42 3.04
C PHE A 125 -5.19 -13.37 2.00
N TRP A 126 -4.85 -13.07 0.74
CA TRP A 126 -5.86 -13.00 -0.29
C TRP A 126 -6.34 -14.38 -0.76
N GLY A 127 -5.50 -15.42 -0.71
CA GLY A 127 -5.90 -16.79 -1.01
C GLY A 127 -7.07 -17.24 -0.13
N LEU A 128 -7.04 -16.92 1.17
CA LEU A 128 -8.16 -17.18 2.08
C LEU A 128 -9.46 -16.51 1.58
N PHE A 129 -9.41 -15.24 1.19
CA PHE A 129 -10.61 -14.53 0.73
C PHE A 129 -11.04 -14.92 -0.69
N GLN A 130 -10.12 -15.37 -1.54
CA GLN A 130 -10.47 -16.04 -2.79
C GLN A 130 -11.27 -17.32 -2.54
N GLU A 131 -10.87 -18.12 -1.53
CA GLU A 131 -11.60 -19.33 -1.16
C GLU A 131 -12.96 -19.03 -0.54
N LEU A 132 -13.04 -18.09 0.39
CA LEU A 132 -14.27 -17.75 1.13
C LEU A 132 -15.27 -16.94 0.31
N CYS A 133 -14.78 -15.96 -0.47
CA CYS A 133 -15.63 -14.96 -1.11
C CYS A 133 -15.80 -15.20 -2.62
N LYS A 134 -14.89 -15.97 -3.25
CA LYS A 134 -14.79 -16.25 -4.70
C LYS A 134 -14.52 -15.02 -5.56
N GLU A 135 -15.28 -13.95 -5.38
CA GLU A 135 -15.15 -12.67 -6.05
C GLU A 135 -14.74 -11.57 -5.07
N PRO A 136 -13.91 -10.59 -5.49
CA PRO A 136 -13.45 -9.53 -4.59
C PRO A 136 -14.60 -8.67 -4.07
N GLN A 137 -15.66 -8.46 -4.84
CA GLN A 137 -16.82 -7.65 -4.47
C GLN A 137 -17.49 -8.17 -3.19
N HIS A 138 -17.56 -9.49 -2.98
CA HIS A 138 -18.15 -10.08 -1.78
C HIS A 138 -17.34 -9.74 -0.51
N PHE A 139 -16.01 -9.72 -0.59
CA PHE A 139 -15.15 -9.29 0.51
C PHE A 139 -15.30 -7.77 0.74
N PHE A 140 -15.14 -6.98 -0.32
CA PHE A 140 -15.11 -5.52 -0.22
C PHE A 140 -16.48 -4.87 0.05
N ARG A 141 -17.57 -5.63 -0.03
CA ARG A 141 -18.89 -5.20 0.43
C ARG A 141 -18.90 -4.84 1.92
N HIS A 142 -18.08 -5.50 2.74
CA HIS A 142 -18.09 -5.35 4.20
C HIS A 142 -16.73 -4.99 4.79
N ALA A 143 -15.65 -5.38 4.13
CA ALA A 143 -14.30 -5.20 4.61
C ALA A 143 -13.46 -4.30 3.70
N PHE A 144 -12.38 -3.75 4.24
CA PHE A 144 -11.30 -3.15 3.46
C PHE A 144 -9.97 -3.48 4.12
N VAL A 145 -8.88 -3.28 3.38
CA VAL A 145 -7.53 -3.62 3.83
C VAL A 145 -6.66 -2.39 3.67
N TYR A 146 -5.90 -2.08 4.71
CA TYR A 146 -5.05 -0.91 4.78
C TYR A 146 -3.72 -1.26 5.47
N ASN A 147 -2.67 -0.49 5.24
CA ASN A 147 -1.43 -0.60 6.00
C ASN A 147 -1.30 0.59 6.94
N TYR A 148 -0.98 0.33 8.21
CA TYR A 148 -0.79 1.37 9.21
C TYR A 148 0.27 2.40 8.79
N CYS A 149 1.41 1.92 8.28
CA CYS A 149 2.47 2.73 7.71
C CYS A 149 2.48 2.54 6.17
N PRO A 150 2.39 3.61 5.36
CA PRO A 150 2.44 3.50 3.90
C PRO A 150 3.85 3.26 3.35
N LEU A 151 4.91 3.47 4.15
CA LEU A 151 6.30 3.41 3.71
C LEU A 151 6.96 2.05 3.96
N ALA A 152 7.76 1.61 2.99
CA ALA A 152 8.70 0.51 3.15
C ALA A 152 10.11 1.06 3.45
N PHE A 153 10.76 0.54 4.49
CA PHE A 153 12.11 0.95 4.89
C PHE A 153 13.09 -0.19 4.66
N LEU A 154 14.24 0.11 4.04
CA LEU A 154 15.26 -0.88 3.75
C LEU A 154 16.63 -0.44 4.29
N SER A 155 17.37 -1.40 4.83
CA SER A 155 18.79 -1.23 5.15
C SER A 155 19.66 -1.13 3.90
N SER A 156 20.94 -0.83 4.09
CA SER A 156 21.95 -0.83 3.02
C SER A 156 22.13 -2.19 2.32
N SER A 157 21.73 -3.29 2.98
CA SER A 157 21.72 -4.65 2.40
C SER A 157 20.38 -5.02 1.74
N GLY A 158 19.39 -4.13 1.77
CA GLY A 158 18.06 -4.36 1.22
C GLY A 158 17.17 -5.21 2.14
N LYS A 159 17.57 -5.40 3.41
CA LYS A 159 16.71 -6.03 4.42
C LYS A 159 15.59 -5.07 4.79
N ASN A 160 14.36 -5.56 4.87
CA ASN A 160 13.22 -4.78 5.37
C ASN A 160 13.43 -4.42 6.84
N ILE A 161 13.16 -3.16 7.16
CA ILE A 161 13.11 -2.63 8.52
C ILE A 161 11.64 -2.34 8.82
N THR A 162 11.08 -3.06 9.77
CA THR A 162 9.70 -2.85 10.20
C THR A 162 9.60 -1.63 11.11
N PRO A 163 8.45 -0.94 11.16
CA PRO A 163 8.24 0.16 12.09
C PRO A 163 8.54 -0.19 13.57
N ALA A 164 8.34 -1.45 13.96
CA ALA A 164 8.63 -1.93 15.32
C ALA A 164 10.14 -1.91 15.66
N GLU A 165 11.01 -2.05 14.65
CA GLU A 165 12.48 -2.02 14.81
C GLU A 165 13.02 -0.61 15.03
N PHE A 166 12.21 0.44 14.88
CA PHE A 166 12.60 1.81 15.23
C PHE A 166 12.65 2.08 16.74
N LYS A 167 12.31 1.10 17.59
CA LYS A 167 12.40 1.23 19.05
C LYS A 167 13.85 1.22 19.54
N GLN A 168 14.50 2.37 19.41
CA GLN A 168 15.51 2.91 20.32
C GLN A 168 15.39 4.44 20.34
N TYR A 169 14.27 4.95 20.86
CA TYR A 169 14.24 6.33 21.36
C TYR A 169 14.23 6.24 22.89
N GLN A 170 15.41 6.35 23.49
CA GLN A 170 15.53 6.89 24.83
C GLN A 170 15.52 8.41 24.65
N PRO A 171 14.58 9.16 25.25
CA PRO A 171 14.82 10.59 25.44
C PRO A 171 16.05 10.70 26.34
N ASP A 172 17.11 11.32 25.83
CA ASP A 172 18.25 11.70 26.66
C ASP A 172 17.75 12.66 27.76
N GLY A 173 18.12 12.33 29.00
CA GLY A 173 18.36 13.24 30.15
C GLY A 173 17.39 14.37 30.41
#